data_AF-A0A6A7KXQ4-F1
#
_entry.id   AF-A0A6A7KXQ4-F1
#
_cell.length_a   1.000
_cell.length_b   1.000
_cell.length_c   1.000
_cell.angle_alpha   90.00
_cell.angle_beta   90.00
_cell.angle_gamma   90.00
#
_symmetry.space_group_name_H-M   'P 1'
#
loop_
_entity.id
_entity.type
_entity.pdbx_description
1 polymer ?
#
loop_
_entity_poly.entity_id
_entity_poly.type
_entity_poly.pdbx_seq_one_letter_code
_entity_poly.pdbx_strand_id
1 'polypeptide(L)'
;MNRFFHWLRGRMPVGHPGIEDILAWCDGEMRSTKATELAAHLVTCAPCRNEAERLYDVSRRPALPSLHKDRADALDEGFRDLQARMRTWRSLQGVEKRCLSSFSTRSAVDWRATRALRLYFGARAATRIERCGGSARQGDAHLLPATKALFSVFLGRRAGEALAREIARTTAC
;
A
#
# COMPACT_ATOMS: atom_id res chain seq x y z
N MET A 1 -32.54 -37.90 4.91
CA MET A 1 -31.58 -37.07 4.15
C MET A 1 -31.29 -35.78 4.91
N ASN A 2 -30.34 -35.74 5.86
CA ASN A 2 -29.83 -34.50 6.46
C ASN A 2 -28.56 -34.71 7.32
N ARG A 3 -27.61 -35.53 6.85
CA ARG A 3 -26.29 -35.68 7.51
C ARG A 3 -25.26 -34.63 7.05
N PHE A 4 -25.57 -33.86 6.01
CA PHE A 4 -24.65 -32.84 5.46
C PHE A 4 -24.51 -31.60 6.36
N PHE A 5 -25.59 -31.19 7.04
CA PHE A 5 -25.58 -30.00 7.89
C PHE A 5 -24.82 -30.16 9.21
N HIS A 6 -24.58 -31.40 9.66
CA HIS A 6 -23.88 -31.63 10.92
C HIS A 6 -22.36 -31.41 10.81
N TRP A 7 -21.79 -31.50 9.60
CA TRP A 7 -20.38 -31.21 9.34
C TRP A 7 -20.08 -29.70 9.36
N LEU A 8 -21.04 -28.85 9.01
CA LEU A 8 -20.87 -27.38 8.98
C LEU A 8 -20.83 -26.71 10.38
N ARG A 9 -21.06 -27.45 11.47
CA ARG A 9 -20.92 -26.94 12.85
C ARG A 9 -19.50 -27.06 13.42
N GLY A 10 -18.55 -27.58 12.65
CA GLY A 10 -17.13 -27.53 13.00
C GLY A 10 -16.59 -26.11 12.84
N ARG A 11 -16.51 -25.35 13.94
CA ARG A 11 -15.78 -24.08 14.10
C ARG A 11 -15.54 -23.31 12.80
N MET A 12 -16.55 -22.59 12.33
CA MET A 12 -16.31 -21.48 11.41
C MET A 12 -15.30 -20.53 12.09
N PRO A 13 -14.17 -20.19 11.44
CA PRO A 13 -13.26 -19.20 11.97
C PRO A 13 -14.06 -17.93 12.29
N VAL A 14 -13.86 -17.40 13.49
CA VAL A 14 -14.70 -16.34 14.11
C VAL A 14 -14.55 -14.97 13.42
N GLY A 15 -13.95 -14.91 12.24
CA GLY A 15 -13.70 -13.68 11.50
C GLY A 15 -14.01 -13.81 10.01
N HIS A 16 -14.31 -12.67 9.39
CA HIS A 16 -14.35 -12.57 7.94
C HIS A 16 -12.95 -12.84 7.36
N PRO A 17 -12.86 -13.60 6.25
CA PRO A 17 -11.59 -13.79 5.54
C PRO A 17 -11.03 -12.44 5.07
N GLY A 18 -9.70 -12.35 4.98
CA GLY A 18 -9.04 -11.19 4.40
C GLY A 18 -9.36 -11.06 2.90
N ILE A 19 -9.23 -9.85 2.35
CA ILE A 19 -9.45 -9.61 0.92
C ILE A 19 -8.45 -10.42 0.06
N GLU A 20 -7.25 -10.66 0.58
CA GLU A 20 -6.20 -11.45 -0.06
C GLU A 20 -6.60 -12.92 -0.21
N ASP A 21 -7.28 -13.49 0.79
CA ASP A 21 -7.79 -14.86 0.71
C ASP A 21 -8.93 -14.95 -0.33
N ILE A 22 -9.83 -13.97 -0.37
CA ILE A 22 -10.90 -13.95 -1.38
C ILE A 22 -10.31 -13.84 -2.80
N LEU A 23 -9.32 -12.97 -3.00
CA LEU A 23 -8.61 -12.84 -4.28
C LEU A 23 -7.92 -14.15 -4.69
N ALA A 24 -7.13 -14.75 -3.80
CA ALA A 24 -6.44 -16.01 -4.09
C ALA A 24 -7.41 -17.15 -4.42
N TRP A 25 -8.63 -17.14 -3.88
CA TRP A 25 -9.69 -18.08 -4.24
C TRP A 25 -10.30 -17.79 -5.61
N CYS A 26 -10.59 -16.51 -5.91
CA CYS A 26 -11.08 -16.10 -7.22
C CYS A 26 -10.11 -16.44 -8.35
N ASP A 27 -8.80 -16.34 -8.10
CA ASP A 27 -7.74 -16.64 -9.06
C ASP A 27 -7.39 -18.14 -9.14
N GLY A 28 -7.98 -18.97 -8.26
CA GLY A 28 -7.72 -20.42 -8.21
C GLY A 28 -6.36 -20.81 -7.63
N GLU A 29 -5.64 -19.87 -7.01
CA GLU A 29 -4.32 -20.08 -6.40
C GLU A 29 -4.40 -20.63 -4.96
N MET A 30 -5.59 -20.61 -4.36
CA MET A 30 -5.80 -21.08 -3.01
C MET A 30 -5.69 -22.61 -2.88
N ARG A 31 -4.97 -23.08 -1.85
CA ARG A 31 -4.89 -24.52 -1.51
C ARG A 31 -6.27 -25.12 -1.28
N SER A 32 -6.49 -26.35 -1.75
CA SER A 32 -7.80 -27.02 -1.77
C SER A 32 -8.55 -27.03 -0.44
N THR A 33 -7.87 -27.22 0.69
CA THR A 33 -8.49 -27.23 2.03
C THR A 33 -9.03 -25.85 2.41
N LYS A 34 -8.21 -24.79 2.30
CA LYS A 34 -8.62 -23.41 2.54
C LYS A 34 -9.71 -22.95 1.56
N ALA A 35 -9.62 -23.37 0.30
CA ALA A 35 -10.62 -23.05 -0.71
C ALA A 35 -11.99 -23.63 -0.35
N THR A 36 -12.01 -24.84 0.20
CA THR A 36 -13.24 -25.49 0.68
C THR A 36 -13.82 -24.76 1.89
N GLU A 37 -12.99 -24.37 2.85
CA GLU A 37 -13.40 -23.60 4.04
C GLU A 37 -13.98 -22.24 3.65
N LEU A 38 -13.30 -21.52 2.74
CA LEU A 38 -13.78 -20.24 2.24
C LEU A 38 -15.08 -20.39 1.45
N ALA A 39 -15.19 -21.40 0.58
CA ALA A 39 -16.43 -21.67 -0.14
C ALA A 39 -17.61 -21.92 0.83
N ALA A 40 -17.39 -22.70 1.90
CA ALA A 40 -18.39 -22.92 2.93
C ALA A 40 -18.77 -21.61 3.67
N HIS A 41 -17.79 -20.73 3.92
CA HIS A 41 -18.04 -19.41 4.50
C HIS A 41 -18.89 -18.53 3.56
N LEU A 42 -18.58 -18.46 2.27
CA LEU A 42 -19.30 -17.65 1.29
C LEU A 42 -20.77 -18.07 1.11
N VAL A 43 -21.09 -19.35 1.35
CA VAL A 43 -22.49 -19.83 1.38
C VAL A 43 -23.29 -19.16 2.50
N THR A 44 -22.67 -18.94 3.66
CA THR A 44 -23.37 -18.46 4.87
C THR A 44 -23.24 -16.97 5.12
N CYS A 45 -22.18 -16.33 4.59
CA CYS A 45 -21.88 -14.91 4.84
C CYS A 45 -22.17 -14.04 3.62
N ALA A 46 -23.31 -13.34 3.61
CA ALA A 46 -23.69 -12.45 2.51
C ALA A 46 -22.69 -11.31 2.24
N PRO A 47 -22.11 -10.60 3.23
CA PRO A 47 -21.09 -9.59 2.98
C PRO A 47 -19.86 -10.12 2.23
N CYS A 48 -19.32 -11.28 2.64
CA CYS A 48 -18.16 -11.86 1.99
C CYS A 48 -18.49 -12.40 0.59
N ARG A 49 -19.71 -12.93 0.39
CA ARG A 49 -20.18 -13.33 -0.94
C ARG A 49 -20.24 -12.15 -1.90
N ASN A 50 -20.84 -11.04 -1.48
CA ASN A 50 -20.92 -9.83 -2.31
C ASN A 50 -19.53 -9.28 -2.66
N GLU A 51 -18.60 -9.33 -1.69
CA GLU A 51 -17.21 -8.92 -1.94
C GLU A 51 -16.50 -9.88 -2.91
N ALA A 52 -16.70 -11.19 -2.77
CA ALA A 52 -16.17 -12.18 -3.69
C ALA A 52 -16.73 -12.01 -5.12
N GLU A 53 -18.03 -11.77 -5.27
CA GLU A 53 -18.65 -11.47 -6.57
C GLU A 53 -18.06 -10.19 -7.19
N ARG A 54 -17.91 -9.13 -6.39
CA ARG A 54 -17.27 -7.87 -6.83
C ARG A 54 -15.84 -8.09 -7.34
N LEU A 55 -15.05 -8.87 -6.61
CA LEU A 55 -13.66 -9.16 -6.98
C LEU A 55 -13.57 -10.09 -8.19
N TYR A 56 -14.46 -11.08 -8.26
CA TYR A 56 -14.57 -12.00 -9.39
C TYR A 56 -14.96 -11.29 -10.69
N ASP A 57 -15.88 -10.33 -10.62
CA ASP A 57 -16.23 -9.48 -11.77
C ASP A 57 -15.04 -8.64 -12.24
N VAL A 58 -14.24 -8.13 -11.30
CA VAL A 58 -13.02 -7.37 -11.64
C VAL A 58 -11.95 -8.27 -12.27
N SER A 59 -11.74 -9.47 -11.73
CA SER A 59 -10.73 -10.42 -12.26
C SER A 59 -11.13 -11.00 -13.62
N ARG A 60 -12.43 -11.15 -13.88
CA ARG A 60 -12.96 -11.62 -15.17
C ARG A 60 -13.12 -10.55 -16.23
N ARG A 61 -13.00 -9.26 -15.89
CA ARG A 61 -12.95 -8.23 -16.92
C ARG A 61 -11.84 -8.62 -17.89
N PRO A 62 -12.16 -8.79 -19.18
CA PRO A 62 -11.13 -9.10 -20.16
C PRO A 62 -10.04 -8.06 -19.96
N ALA A 63 -8.80 -8.53 -19.81
CA ALA A 63 -7.65 -7.64 -19.71
C ALA A 63 -7.86 -6.57 -20.77
N LEU A 64 -7.95 -5.30 -20.32
CA LEU A 64 -8.23 -4.17 -21.20
C LEU A 64 -7.44 -4.37 -22.48
N PRO A 65 -8.07 -4.24 -23.67
CA PRO A 65 -7.52 -4.64 -24.96
C PRO A 65 -6.04 -4.31 -24.95
N SER A 66 -5.24 -5.39 -25.01
CA SER A 66 -3.85 -5.44 -24.58
C SER A 66 -3.22 -4.08 -24.75
N LEU A 67 -2.94 -3.41 -23.62
CA LEU A 67 -2.09 -2.21 -23.63
C LEU A 67 -0.95 -2.58 -24.58
N HIS A 68 -0.82 -1.82 -25.68
CA HIS A 68 0.17 -2.10 -26.72
C HIS A 68 1.46 -2.54 -26.05
N LYS A 69 2.11 -3.60 -26.55
CA LYS A 69 3.28 -4.24 -25.94
C LYS A 69 4.26 -3.23 -25.34
N ASP A 70 4.51 -2.13 -26.07
CA ASP A 70 5.32 -0.97 -25.65
C ASP A 70 4.94 -0.37 -24.29
N ARG A 71 3.64 -0.30 -23.96
CA ARG A 71 3.11 0.20 -22.69
C ARG A 71 3.18 -0.83 -21.58
N ALA A 72 3.09 -2.12 -21.87
CA ALA A 72 3.34 -3.17 -20.89
C ALA A 72 4.83 -3.20 -20.51
N ASP A 73 5.72 -3.14 -21.50
CA ASP A 73 7.17 -3.08 -21.28
C ASP A 73 7.57 -1.84 -20.47
N ALA A 74 6.96 -0.67 -20.74
CA ALA A 74 7.19 0.55 -19.97
C ALA A 74 6.68 0.46 -18.51
N LEU A 75 5.58 -0.26 -18.26
CA LEU A 75 5.09 -0.50 -16.91
C LEU A 75 6.00 -1.45 -16.14
N ASP A 76 6.49 -2.51 -16.78
CA ASP A 76 7.43 -3.45 -16.18
C ASP A 76 8.78 -2.80 -15.86
N GLU A 77 9.27 -1.90 -16.73
CA GLU A 77 10.45 -1.10 -16.45
C GLU A 77 10.22 -0.13 -15.28
N GLY A 78 9.08 0.56 -15.26
CA GLY A 78 8.70 1.42 -14.13
C GLY A 78 8.58 0.66 -12.81
N PHE A 79 8.04 -0.55 -12.83
CA PHE A 79 7.92 -1.40 -11.65
C PHE A 79 9.29 -1.90 -11.17
N ARG A 80 10.17 -2.31 -12.09
CA ARG A 80 11.55 -2.68 -11.76
C ARG A 80 12.33 -1.51 -11.16
N ASP A 81 12.21 -0.31 -11.71
CA ASP A 81 12.82 0.91 -11.16
C ASP A 81 12.29 1.21 -9.73
N LEU A 82 10.97 1.12 -9.54
CA LEU A 82 10.37 1.27 -8.20
C LEU A 82 10.90 0.24 -7.20
N GLN A 83 10.95 -1.04 -7.57
CA GLN A 83 11.49 -2.08 -6.72
C GLN A 83 12.97 -1.83 -6.37
N ALA A 84 13.78 -1.43 -7.35
CA ALA A 84 15.19 -1.09 -7.13
C ALA A 84 15.33 0.05 -6.11
N ARG A 85 14.56 1.14 -6.29
CA ARG A 85 14.54 2.29 -5.37
C ARG A 85 14.10 1.89 -3.96
N MET A 86 13.09 1.01 -3.83
CA MET A 86 12.66 0.49 -2.52
C MET A 86 13.75 -0.36 -1.84
N ARG A 87 14.54 -1.13 -2.60
CA ARG A 87 15.67 -1.91 -2.06
C ARG A 87 16.80 -0.99 -1.62
N THR A 88 17.18 0.00 -2.44
CA THR A 88 18.17 1.02 -2.08
C THR A 88 17.74 1.79 -0.83
N TRP A 89 16.46 2.16 -0.74
CA TRP A 89 15.91 2.80 0.45
C TRP A 89 16.01 1.91 1.69
N ARG A 90 15.76 0.60 1.55
CA ARG A 90 15.94 -0.37 2.64
C ARG A 90 17.41 -0.52 3.06
N SER A 91 18.36 -0.49 2.13
CA SER A 91 19.79 -0.58 2.48
C SER A 91 20.33 0.65 3.19
N LEU A 92 19.72 1.82 3.00
CA LEU A 92 20.06 3.05 3.72
C LEU A 92 19.66 3.03 5.22
N GLN A 93 18.90 2.02 5.68
CA GLN A 93 18.48 1.89 7.08
C GLN A 93 19.64 1.66 8.08
N GLY A 94 20.85 1.36 7.60
CA GLY A 94 22.05 1.28 8.45
C GLY A 94 22.62 2.63 8.90
N VAL A 95 22.19 3.74 8.28
CA VAL A 95 22.72 5.08 8.56
C VAL A 95 22.01 5.75 9.76
N GLU A 96 20.86 5.22 10.20
CA GLU A 96 19.98 5.80 11.23
C GLU A 96 20.59 5.81 12.64
N LYS A 97 21.59 4.97 12.95
CA LYS A 97 22.15 4.89 14.31
C LYS A 97 23.02 6.09 14.73
N ARG A 98 23.36 7.00 13.81
CA ARG A 98 24.26 8.13 14.11
C ARG A 98 23.59 9.49 14.38
N CYS A 99 22.27 9.61 14.24
CA CYS A 99 21.59 10.91 14.36
C CYS A 99 20.56 11.03 15.52
N LEU A 100 20.49 10.05 16.42
CA LEU A 100 19.43 9.99 17.46
C LEU A 100 19.69 10.86 18.71
N SER A 101 20.76 11.66 18.76
CA SER A 101 21.14 12.39 19.99
C SER A 101 20.80 13.88 20.02
N SER A 102 20.10 14.44 19.03
CA SER A 102 19.71 15.87 19.06
C SER A 102 18.32 16.10 18.49
N PHE A 103 17.29 16.11 19.34
CA PHE A 103 15.95 16.56 18.96
C PHE A 103 15.49 17.65 19.92
N SER A 104 15.69 18.91 19.55
CA SER A 104 15.02 20.06 20.14
C SER A 104 13.93 20.59 19.20
N THR A 105 12.74 20.81 19.78
CA THR A 105 11.63 21.67 19.31
C THR A 105 11.28 21.61 17.81
N ARG A 106 10.46 20.62 17.44
CA ARG A 106 9.77 20.57 16.13
C ARG A 106 8.71 21.67 16.02
N SER A 107 8.72 22.41 14.91
CA SER A 107 7.74 23.46 14.62
C SER A 107 6.38 22.86 14.24
N ALA A 108 5.31 23.66 14.38
CA ALA A 108 3.94 23.28 14.02
C ALA A 108 3.73 23.02 12.51
N VAL A 109 4.70 23.32 11.66
CA VAL A 109 4.65 23.03 10.22
C VAL A 109 4.91 21.53 9.95
N ASP A 110 5.69 20.89 10.82
CA ASP A 110 6.16 19.52 10.65
C ASP A 110 5.04 18.47 10.84
N TRP A 111 4.00 18.76 11.64
CA TRP A 111 2.96 17.76 11.97
C TRP A 111 1.96 17.51 10.83
N ARG A 112 1.68 18.49 9.96
CA ARG A 112 0.70 18.33 8.86
C ARG A 112 1.27 17.47 7.74
N ALA A 113 2.49 17.76 7.30
CA ALA A 113 3.22 16.94 6.33
C ALA A 113 3.39 15.51 6.85
N THR A 114 3.78 15.38 8.13
CA THR A 114 3.83 14.09 8.83
C THR A 114 2.49 13.35 8.78
N ARG A 115 1.36 14.01 9.08
CA ARG A 115 0.03 13.38 9.07
C ARG A 115 -0.37 12.90 7.67
N ALA A 116 -0.10 13.70 6.63
CA ALA A 116 -0.35 13.30 5.25
C ALA A 116 0.50 12.08 4.86
N LEU A 117 1.80 12.09 5.17
CA LEU A 117 2.69 10.96 4.92
C LEU A 117 2.25 9.70 5.69
N ARG A 118 1.71 9.84 6.90
CA ARG A 118 1.14 8.72 7.66
C ARG A 118 -0.09 8.13 6.99
N LEU A 119 -0.95 8.97 6.41
CA LEU A 119 -2.17 8.54 5.74
C LEU A 119 -1.86 7.72 4.48
N TYR A 120 -0.87 8.14 3.70
CA TYR A 120 -0.52 7.50 2.43
C TYR A 120 0.49 6.37 2.56
N PHE A 121 1.45 6.46 3.49
CA PHE A 121 2.56 5.51 3.59
C PHE A 121 2.62 4.76 4.93
N GLY A 122 1.72 5.07 5.86
CA GLY A 122 1.69 4.50 7.20
C GLY A 122 2.68 5.17 8.17
N ALA A 123 2.44 4.94 9.47
CA ALA A 123 3.20 5.55 10.56
C ALA A 123 4.71 5.33 10.47
N ARG A 124 5.14 4.13 10.05
CA ARG A 124 6.57 3.78 9.95
C ARG A 124 7.30 4.50 8.81
N ALA A 125 6.65 4.71 7.66
CA ALA A 125 7.26 5.39 6.52
C ALA A 125 7.36 6.90 6.75
N ALA A 126 6.32 7.51 7.31
CA ALA A 126 6.32 8.93 7.68
C ALA A 126 7.46 9.27 8.65
N THR A 127 7.59 8.50 9.74
CA THR A 127 8.67 8.69 10.71
C THR A 127 10.06 8.56 10.08
N ARG A 128 10.23 7.70 9.06
CA ARG A 128 11.51 7.57 8.33
C ARG A 128 11.79 8.78 7.43
N ILE A 129 10.77 9.26 6.73
CA ILE A 129 10.89 10.44 5.84
C ILE A 129 11.26 11.68 6.68
N GLU A 130 10.64 11.86 7.85
CA GLU A 130 11.00 12.92 8.80
C GLU A 130 12.45 12.80 9.29
N ARG A 131 12.92 11.59 9.60
CA ARG A 131 14.32 11.36 10.04
C ARG A 131 15.34 11.65 8.94
N CYS A 132 15.01 11.37 7.68
CA CYS A 132 15.86 11.71 6.54
C CYS A 132 15.93 13.23 6.30
N GLY A 133 14.90 13.99 6.66
CA GLY A 133 14.89 15.46 6.58
C GLY A 133 15.58 16.17 7.75
N GLY A 134 15.96 15.45 8.81
CA GLY A 134 16.37 16.00 10.11
C GLY A 134 17.78 16.61 10.23
N SER A 135 18.45 16.96 9.13
CA SER A 135 19.67 17.78 9.25
C SER A 135 19.25 19.24 9.47
N ALA A 136 19.06 19.60 10.74
CA ALA A 136 18.47 20.86 11.26
C ALA A 136 19.12 22.19 10.79
N ARG A 137 20.09 22.17 9.86
CA ARG A 137 20.70 23.37 9.28
C ARG A 137 20.20 23.73 7.88
N GLN A 138 19.47 22.85 7.21
CA GLN A 138 18.81 23.16 5.95
C GLN A 138 17.34 22.85 6.12
N GLY A 139 16.51 23.89 6.16
CA GLY A 139 15.06 23.79 6.43
C GLY A 139 14.30 22.92 5.43
N ASP A 140 12.97 23.02 5.46
CA ASP A 140 11.96 22.22 4.75
C ASP A 140 12.20 21.92 3.26
N ALA A 141 13.17 22.58 2.63
CA ALA A 141 13.65 22.36 1.27
C ALA A 141 14.07 20.91 0.94
N HIS A 142 14.45 20.07 1.91
CA HIS A 142 14.88 18.68 1.65
C HIS A 142 13.77 17.63 1.72
N LEU A 143 12.66 17.90 2.41
CA LEU A 143 11.53 16.98 2.48
C LEU A 143 10.74 16.94 1.17
N LEU A 144 10.66 18.07 0.47
CA LEU A 144 9.93 18.18 -0.79
C LEU A 144 10.50 17.31 -1.92
N PRO A 145 11.81 17.32 -2.20
CA PRO A 145 12.40 16.47 -3.23
C PRO A 145 12.21 14.97 -2.94
N ALA A 146 12.37 14.56 -1.68
CA ALA A 146 12.21 13.16 -1.27
C ALA A 146 10.75 12.69 -1.40
N THR A 147 9.81 13.50 -0.93
CA THR A 147 8.37 13.19 -1.04
C THR A 147 7.88 13.29 -2.49
N LYS A 148 8.36 14.24 -3.28
CA LYS A 148 8.11 14.35 -4.72
C LYS A 148 8.51 13.09 -5.46
N ALA A 149 9.71 12.56 -5.21
CA ALA A 149 10.18 11.33 -5.83
C ALA A 149 9.26 10.15 -5.46
N LEU A 150 8.87 10.05 -4.19
CA LEU A 150 7.99 9.00 -3.69
C LEU A 150 6.60 9.08 -4.32
N PHE A 151 5.95 10.25 -4.28
CA PHE A 151 4.64 10.45 -4.90
C PHE A 151 4.66 10.28 -6.41
N SER A 152 5.73 10.69 -7.09
CA SER A 152 5.84 10.55 -8.54
C SER A 152 5.88 9.09 -8.97
N VAL A 153 6.39 8.20 -8.11
CA VAL A 153 6.41 6.76 -8.41
C VAL A 153 5.03 6.13 -8.20
N PHE A 154 4.26 6.54 -7.19
CA PHE A 154 2.94 5.96 -6.91
C PHE A 154 1.81 6.59 -7.73
N LEU A 155 1.86 7.91 -7.97
CA LEU A 155 0.78 8.68 -8.60
C LEU A 155 1.11 9.08 -10.05
N GLY A 156 2.34 8.80 -10.52
CA GLY A 156 2.89 9.34 -11.75
C GLY A 156 3.42 10.76 -11.59
N ARG A 157 4.34 11.17 -12.48
CA ARG A 157 5.10 12.43 -12.38
C ARG A 157 4.19 13.64 -12.11
N ARG A 158 3.21 13.92 -12.98
CA ARG A 158 2.38 15.14 -12.88
C ARG A 158 1.57 15.21 -11.58
N ALA A 159 0.98 14.10 -11.14
CA ALA A 159 0.20 14.06 -9.90
C ALA A 159 1.10 14.12 -8.66
N GLY A 160 2.27 13.47 -8.69
CA GLY A 160 3.28 13.58 -7.64
C GLY A 160 3.81 15.00 -7.47
N GLU A 161 4.05 15.72 -8.57
CA GLU A 161 4.44 17.13 -8.53
C GLU A 161 3.33 18.04 -7.99
N ALA A 162 2.08 17.80 -8.39
CA ALA A 162 0.93 18.56 -7.89
C ALA A 162 0.77 18.38 -6.38
N LEU A 163 0.84 17.15 -5.89
CA LEU A 163 0.71 16.84 -4.46
C LEU A 163 1.89 17.38 -3.63
N ALA A 164 3.11 17.27 -4.14
CA ALA A 164 4.28 17.85 -3.46
C ALA A 164 4.18 19.37 -3.35
N ARG A 165 3.70 20.07 -4.39
CA ARG A 165 3.43 21.51 -4.35
C ARG A 165 2.31 21.88 -3.39
N GLU A 166 1.25 21.06 -3.31
CA GLU A 166 0.17 21.29 -2.34
C GLU A 166 0.69 21.22 -0.91
N ILE A 167 1.46 20.18 -0.58
CA ILE A 167 2.07 20.03 0.74
C ILE A 167 2.97 21.24 1.03
N ALA A 168 3.80 21.67 0.07
CA ALA A 168 4.68 22.84 0.20
C ALA A 168 3.92 24.14 0.51
N ARG A 169 2.77 24.35 -0.16
CA ARG A 169 1.92 25.53 0.07
C ARG A 169 1.31 25.51 1.47
N THR A 170 0.87 24.34 1.94
CA THR A 170 0.30 24.21 3.28
C THR A 170 1.31 24.35 4.41
N THR A 171 2.61 24.26 4.10
CA THR A 171 3.71 24.38 5.08
C THR A 171 4.36 25.76 5.11
N ALA A 172 4.08 26.64 4.13
CA ALA A 172 4.69 27.97 4.03
C ALA A 172 3.94 29.09 4.80
N CYS A 173 2.96 28.73 5.63
CA CYS A 173 2.20 29.64 6.51
C CYS A 173 2.52 29.35 7.97
#